data_AF-A0A6I5CFI1-F1
#
_entry.id   AF-A0A6I5CFI1-F1
#
_cell.length_a   1.000
_cell.length_b   1.000
_cell.length_c   1.000
_cell.angle_alpha   90.00
_cell.angle_beta   90.00
_cell.angle_gamma   90.00
#
_symmetry.space_group_name_H-M   'P 1'
#
loop_
_entity.id
_entity.type
_entity.pdbx_description
1 polymer ?
#
loop_
_entity_poly.entity_id
_entity_poly.type
_entity_poly.pdbx_seq_one_letter_code
_entity_poly.pdbx_strand_id
1 'polypeptide(L)'
;MADDTARESGREWRTWRTAARDALYGPGGFYRRPEGPAGHFRTSVHASPLFAAAVARLLCRLDEVLERPGVLGFVDMAAGHGELAAGVLAALPAPVAARTRV
;
A
#
# COMPACT_ATOMS: atom_id res chain seq x y z
N MET A 1 41.36 43.65 -4.72
CA MET A 1 41.45 42.82 -3.50
C MET A 1 40.04 42.30 -3.26
N ALA A 2 39.76 41.13 -3.82
CA ALA A 2 38.47 40.46 -3.67
C ALA A 2 38.42 39.85 -2.28
N ASP A 3 37.35 40.06 -1.52
CA ASP A 3 37.06 39.17 -0.39
C ASP A 3 35.57 39.10 -0.06
N ASP A 4 35.07 37.88 -0.23
CA ASP A 4 34.12 37.18 0.64
C ASP A 4 32.68 37.68 0.83
N THR A 5 31.97 37.95 -0.27
CA THR A 5 30.49 37.98 -0.23
C THR A 5 29.84 37.22 -1.39
N ALA A 6 30.50 36.18 -1.89
CA ALA A 6 29.81 35.14 -2.64
C ALA A 6 29.13 34.23 -1.61
N ARG A 7 27.92 34.61 -1.17
CA ARG A 7 27.00 33.68 -0.51
C ARG A 7 27.00 32.38 -1.31
N GLU A 8 27.57 31.34 -0.72
CA GLU A 8 27.53 29.97 -1.23
C GLU A 8 26.07 29.61 -1.49
N SER A 9 25.67 29.78 -2.75
CA SER A 9 24.30 29.55 -3.15
C SER A 9 24.10 28.06 -3.28
N GLY A 10 23.60 27.46 -2.20
CA GLY A 10 22.39 26.66 -2.31
C GLY A 10 22.57 25.18 -2.65
N ARG A 11 23.31 24.43 -1.83
CA ARG A 11 22.94 23.03 -1.60
C ARG A 11 22.62 22.82 -0.13
N GLU A 12 21.40 23.19 0.22
CA GLU A 12 20.81 22.81 1.49
C GLU A 12 20.75 21.28 1.55
N TRP A 13 21.57 20.69 2.40
CA TRP A 13 21.60 19.24 2.59
C TRP A 13 20.29 18.81 3.21
N ARG A 14 19.49 18.06 2.44
CA ARG A 14 18.24 17.51 2.95
C ARG A 14 18.52 16.25 3.75
N THR A 15 17.73 16.04 4.80
CA THR A 15 17.70 14.73 5.47
C THR A 15 17.28 13.65 4.49
N TRP A 16 17.79 12.43 4.66
CA TRP A 16 17.38 11.29 3.84
C TRP A 16 15.87 11.08 3.85
N ARG A 17 15.21 11.26 5.01
CA ARG A 17 13.74 11.15 5.12
C ARG A 17 13.02 12.15 4.23
N THR A 18 13.46 13.41 4.22
CA THR A 18 12.87 14.46 3.38
C THR A 18 13.12 14.15 1.90
N ALA A 19 14.36 13.80 1.55
CA ALA A 19 14.72 13.48 0.17
C ALA A 19 13.94 12.27 -0.37
N ALA A 20 13.80 11.20 0.42
CA ALA A 20 13.02 10.02 0.05
C ALA A 20 11.52 10.31 -0.06
N ARG A 21 10.96 11.10 0.87
CA ARG A 21 9.54 11.50 0.81
C ARG A 21 9.24 12.31 -0.45
N ASP A 22 10.10 13.27 -0.82
CA ASP A 22 9.94 14.05 -2.04
C ASP A 22 10.07 13.17 -3.29
N ALA A 23 11.07 12.28 -3.33
CA ALA A 23 11.28 11.39 -4.47
C ALA A 23 10.14 10.38 -4.68
N LEU A 24 9.52 9.89 -3.60
CA LEU A 24 8.44 8.90 -3.67
C LEU A 24 7.06 9.54 -3.83
N TYR A 25 6.78 10.62 -3.11
CA TYR A 25 5.44 11.19 -2.95
C TYR A 25 5.34 12.69 -3.31
N GLY A 26 6.44 13.37 -3.61
CA GLY A 26 6.46 14.77 -4.06
C GLY A 26 5.79 14.98 -5.43
N PRO A 27 5.63 16.23 -5.92
CA PRO A 27 4.83 16.54 -7.13
C PRO A 27 5.19 15.72 -8.38
N GLY A 28 6.48 15.41 -8.56
CA GLY A 28 6.98 14.49 -9.60
C GLY A 28 7.41 13.12 -9.06
N GLY A 29 6.91 12.75 -7.89
CA GLY A 29 7.33 11.57 -7.14
C GLY A 29 6.90 10.26 -7.81
N PHE A 30 7.68 9.22 -7.58
CA PHE A 30 7.55 7.92 -8.22
C PHE A 30 6.13 7.33 -8.12
N TYR A 31 5.49 7.37 -6.95
CA TYR A 31 4.16 6.77 -6.74
C TYR A 31 2.99 7.61 -7.27
N ARG A 32 3.24 8.81 -7.81
CA ARG A 32 2.20 9.65 -8.43
C ARG A 32 2.06 9.46 -9.93
N ARG A 33 2.94 8.65 -10.53
CA ARG A 33 2.92 8.37 -11.96
C ARG A 33 1.77 7.39 -12.32
N PRO A 34 1.24 7.44 -13.55
CA PRO A 34 -0.01 6.77 -13.91
C PRO A 34 0.12 5.24 -14.12
N GLU A 35 1.34 4.69 -14.19
CA GLU A 35 1.56 3.27 -14.48
C GLU A 35 1.14 2.34 -13.34
N GLY A 36 1.04 2.88 -12.12
CA GLY A 36 0.60 2.17 -10.93
C GLY A 36 1.54 1.03 -10.49
N PRO A 37 1.24 0.34 -9.37
CA PRO A 37 2.18 -0.62 -8.77
C PRO A 37 2.51 -1.80 -9.68
N ALA A 38 1.53 -2.32 -10.42
CA ALA A 38 1.70 -3.44 -11.35
C ALA A 38 2.60 -3.08 -12.55
N GLY A 39 2.71 -1.80 -12.91
CA GLY A 39 3.61 -1.30 -13.96
C GLY A 39 5.08 -1.23 -13.55
N HIS A 40 5.38 -1.45 -12.26
CA HIS A 40 6.73 -1.25 -11.70
C HIS A 40 7.25 -2.44 -10.90
N PHE A 41 6.35 -3.18 -10.24
CA PHE A 41 6.71 -4.28 -9.36
C PHE A 41 5.84 -5.49 -9.62
N ARG A 42 6.44 -6.66 -9.42
CA ARG A 42 5.70 -7.89 -9.25
C ARG A 42 5.69 -8.24 -7.76
N THR A 43 4.58 -7.95 -7.09
CA THR A 43 4.35 -8.35 -5.69
C THR A 43 3.77 -9.77 -5.60
N SER A 44 3.68 -10.34 -4.40
CA SER A 44 3.09 -11.67 -4.17
C SER A 44 1.65 -11.79 -4.69
N VAL A 45 0.88 -10.69 -4.65
CA VAL A 45 -0.49 -10.60 -5.17
C VAL A 45 -0.53 -10.87 -6.67
N HIS A 46 0.47 -10.38 -7.41
CA HIS A 46 0.60 -10.58 -8.86
C HIS A 46 1.24 -11.94 -9.23
N ALA A 47 1.83 -12.63 -8.26
CA ALA A 47 2.50 -13.90 -8.51
C ALA A 47 1.52 -15.07 -8.60
N SER A 48 0.48 -15.10 -7.75
CA SER A 48 -0.47 -16.22 -7.65
C SER A 48 -1.70 -15.84 -6.80
N PRO A 49 -2.88 -16.43 -7.08
CA PRO A 49 -4.08 -16.26 -6.24
C PRO A 49 -3.91 -16.83 -4.81
N LEU A 50 -2.88 -17.65 -4.57
CA LEU A 50 -2.65 -18.29 -3.26
C LEU A 50 -2.51 -17.29 -2.11
N PHE A 51 -1.92 -16.12 -2.36
CA PHE A 51 -1.75 -15.11 -1.31
C PHE A 51 -3.09 -14.56 -0.83
N ALA A 52 -3.99 -14.20 -1.75
CA ALA A 52 -5.33 -13.75 -1.42
C ALA A 52 -6.14 -14.84 -0.69
N ALA A 53 -6.03 -16.10 -1.14
CA ALA A 53 -6.66 -17.23 -0.47
C ALA A 53 -6.14 -17.44 0.97
N ALA A 54 -4.84 -17.25 1.21
CA ALA A 54 -4.26 -17.35 2.54
C ALA A 54 -4.79 -16.25 3.48
N VAL A 55 -4.93 -15.02 2.98
CA VAL A 55 -5.51 -13.90 3.74
C VAL A 55 -7.00 -14.14 4.02
N ALA A 56 -7.77 -14.62 3.05
CA ALA A 56 -9.17 -15.01 3.25
C ALA A 56 -9.33 -16.08 4.35
N ARG A 57 -8.45 -17.09 4.36
CA ARG A 57 -8.44 -18.11 5.43
C ARG A 57 -8.10 -17.51 6.80
N LEU A 58 -7.21 -16.52 6.86
CA LEU A 58 -6.92 -15.82 8.11
C LEU A 58 -8.13 -15.01 8.59
N LEU A 59 -8.82 -14.30 7.69
CA LEU A 59 -10.04 -13.56 8.01
C LEU A 59 -11.14 -14.48 8.57
N CYS A 60 -11.34 -15.68 8.02
CA CYS A 60 -12.29 -16.64 8.58
C CYS A 60 -11.92 -17.06 10.02
N ARG A 61 -10.64 -17.26 10.31
CA ARG A 61 -10.20 -17.59 11.69
C ARG A 61 -10.42 -16.41 12.64
N LEU A 62 -10.15 -15.19 12.18
CA LEU A 62 -10.40 -13.98 12.97
C LEU A 62 -11.90 -13.76 13.21
N ASP A 63 -12.74 -14.02 12.22
CA ASP A 63 -14.19 -13.97 12.35
C ASP A 63 -14.69 -14.87 13.49
N GLU A 64 -14.17 -16.09 13.58
CA GLU A 64 -14.50 -17.02 14.67
C GLU A 64 -13.99 -16.55 16.03
N VAL A 65 -12.72 -16.10 16.10
CA VAL A 65 -12.11 -15.60 17.35
C VAL A 65 -12.80 -14.33 17.86
N LEU A 66 -13.32 -13.50 16.97
CA LEU A 66 -14.07 -12.28 17.29
C LEU A 66 -15.56 -12.55 17.51
N GLU A 67 -15.97 -13.82 17.63
CA GLU A 67 -17.36 -14.23 17.89
C GLU A 67 -18.34 -13.76 16.80
N ARG A 68 -17.88 -13.74 15.54
CA ARG A 68 -18.66 -13.46 14.33
C ARG A 68 -19.40 -12.11 14.39
N PRO A 69 -18.66 -10.97 14.43
CA PRO A 69 -19.26 -9.65 14.58
C PRO A 69 -20.20 -9.31 13.42
N GLY A 70 -21.23 -8.48 13.62
CA GLY A 70 -22.15 -8.08 12.54
C GLY A 70 -21.45 -7.42 11.33
N VAL A 71 -20.25 -6.87 11.54
CA VAL A 71 -19.36 -6.29 10.52
C VAL A 71 -17.93 -6.76 10.77
N LEU A 72 -17.22 -7.18 9.72
CA LEU A 72 -15.79 -7.54 9.77
C LEU A 72 -14.99 -6.57 8.90
N GLY A 73 -14.14 -5.74 9.51
CA GLY A 73 -13.29 -4.80 8.76
C GLY A 73 -12.04 -5.47 8.19
N PHE A 74 -11.76 -5.24 6.91
CA PHE A 74 -10.53 -5.65 6.24
C PHE A 74 -9.87 -4.46 5.55
N VAL A 75 -8.83 -3.90 6.15
CA VAL A 75 -8.14 -2.70 5.63
C VAL A 75 -6.83 -3.10 4.94
N ASP A 76 -6.72 -2.83 3.65
CA ASP A 76 -5.50 -2.99 2.86
C ASP A 76 -4.76 -1.65 2.71
N MET A 77 -3.70 -1.48 3.49
CA MET A 77 -2.94 -0.23 3.52
C MET A 77 -2.01 -0.14 2.31
N ALA A 78 -2.16 0.93 1.52
CA ALA A 78 -1.47 1.10 0.24
C ALA A 78 -1.83 0.01 -0.79
N ALA A 79 -3.13 -0.28 -0.90
CA ALA A 79 -3.72 -1.34 -1.73
C ALA A 79 -3.41 -1.30 -3.24
N GLY A 80 -2.70 -0.29 -3.74
CA GLY A 80 -2.49 -0.13 -5.17
C GLY A 80 -3.82 0.13 -5.88
N HIS A 81 -4.19 -0.75 -6.82
CA HIS A 81 -5.52 -0.72 -7.45
C HIS A 81 -6.52 -1.66 -6.78
N GLY A 82 -6.20 -2.23 -5.62
CA GLY A 82 -7.08 -3.08 -4.84
C GLY A 82 -7.03 -4.55 -5.24
N GLU A 83 -5.98 -5.01 -5.91
CA GLU A 83 -5.85 -6.37 -6.41
C GLU A 83 -5.95 -7.41 -5.29
N LEU A 84 -5.34 -7.14 -4.12
CA LEU A 84 -5.45 -8.01 -2.95
C LEU A 84 -6.88 -8.02 -2.40
N ALA A 85 -7.47 -6.84 -2.21
CA ALA A 85 -8.82 -6.71 -1.68
C ALA A 85 -9.86 -7.45 -2.54
N ALA A 86 -9.80 -7.26 -3.86
CA ALA A 86 -10.67 -7.97 -4.79
C ALA A 86 -10.46 -9.49 -4.71
N GLY A 87 -9.20 -9.95 -4.70
CA GLY A 87 -8.88 -11.36 -4.60
C GLY A 87 -9.34 -12.00 -3.28
N VAL A 88 -9.21 -11.28 -2.16
CA VAL A 88 -9.67 -11.75 -0.84
C VAL A 88 -11.18 -11.87 -0.81
N LEU A 89 -11.90 -10.84 -1.24
CA LEU A 89 -13.37 -10.86 -1.30
C LEU A 89 -13.90 -12.01 -2.16
N ALA A 90 -13.25 -12.28 -3.29
CA ALA A 90 -13.61 -13.40 -4.17
C ALA A 90 -13.33 -14.78 -3.55
N ALA A 91 -12.36 -14.88 -2.64
CA ALA A 91 -11.97 -16.13 -1.97
C ALA A 91 -12.72 -16.39 -0.65
N LEU A 92 -13.47 -15.41 -0.12
CA LEU A 92 -14.20 -15.56 1.14
C LEU A 92 -15.46 -16.42 0.97
N PRO A 93 -15.79 -17.26 1.97
CA PRO A 93 -17.11 -17.87 2.05
C PRO A 93 -18.22 -16.80 2.11
N ALA A 94 -19.34 -17.04 1.42
CA ALA A 94 -20.42 -16.06 1.30
C ALA A 94 -20.90 -15.43 2.63
N PRO A 95 -21.05 -16.18 3.76
CA PRO A 95 -21.47 -15.58 5.03
C PRO A 95 -20.44 -14.62 5.65
N VAL A 96 -19.15 -14.83 5.38
CA VAL A 96 -18.07 -13.93 5.84
C VAL A 96 -17.96 -12.74 4.90
N ALA A 97 -18.02 -12.98 3.58
CA ALA A 97 -18.01 -11.93 2.57
C ALA A 97 -19.14 -10.91 2.77
N ALA A 98 -20.36 -11.37 3.08
CA ALA A 98 -21.52 -10.50 3.31
C ALA A 98 -21.33 -9.46 4.43
N ARG A 99 -20.56 -9.82 5.46
CA ARG A 99 -20.24 -8.94 6.60
C ARG A 99 -18.92 -8.21 6.45
N THR A 100 -18.08 -8.60 5.49
CA THR A 100 -16.77 -7.99 5.28
C THR A 100 -16.94 -6.59 4.68
N ARG A 101 -16.22 -5.62 5.23
CA ARG A 101 -16.11 -4.25 4.72
C ARG A 101 -14.65 -3.95 4.45
N VAL A 102 -14.37 -3.52 3.22
CA VAL A 102 -13.05 -3.08 2.78
C VAL A 102 -13.04 -1.56 2.73
#